data_AF-A0A3D1R7L2-F1
#
_entry.id   AF-A0A3D1R7L2-F1
#
_cell.length_a   1.000
_cell.length_b   1.000
_cell.length_c   1.000
_cell.angle_alpha   90.00
_cell.angle_beta   90.00
_cell.angle_gamma   90.00
#
_symmetry.space_group_name_H-M   'P 1'
#
loop_
_entity.id
_entity.type
_entity.pdbx_description
1 polymer ?
#
loop_
_entity_poly.entity_id
_entity_poly.type
_entity_poly.pdbx_seq_one_letter_code
_entity_poly.pdbx_strand_id
1 'polypeptide(L)'
;MDVDAVVAPCGQSCGDGQVCIADHCYDEDCATKACRDTQVCLDGECAARNCLTVGCPENERCVDGLCYPKDCGTSNCDPGAVCIGGTCQAVDCGGIDSGVAEVCVKGDCYPTRCPEQACAPERSA
;
A
#
# COMPACT_ATOMS: atom_id res chain seq x y z
N MET A 1 35.85 4.65 19.64
CA MET A 1 34.57 5.14 20.14
C MET A 1 34.13 6.06 19.02
N ASP A 2 33.32 5.63 18.05
CA ASP A 2 32.07 4.88 18.22
C ASP A 2 31.85 3.93 17.04
N VAL A 3 31.73 2.64 17.39
CA VAL A 3 31.14 1.61 16.54
C VAL A 3 29.64 1.65 16.79
N ASP A 4 28.86 1.34 15.76
CA ASP A 4 27.39 1.25 15.78
C ASP A 4 26.64 2.58 15.61
N ALA A 5 26.55 3.01 14.36
CA ALA A 5 25.27 3.49 13.83
C ALA A 5 24.26 2.32 13.83
N VAL A 6 23.95 1.80 15.02
CA VAL A 6 22.78 0.96 15.23
C VAL A 6 21.60 1.84 14.87
N VAL A 7 20.86 1.41 13.84
CA VAL A 7 19.50 1.83 13.53
C VAL A 7 18.83 2.22 14.84
N ALA A 8 18.72 3.52 15.09
CA ALA A 8 18.20 3.96 16.37
C ALA A 8 16.75 3.46 16.42
N PRO A 9 16.36 2.62 17.42
CA PRO A 9 14.95 2.36 17.64
C PRO A 9 14.26 3.71 17.81
N CYS A 10 12.96 3.76 17.55
CA CYS A 10 12.22 5.01 17.44
C CYS A 10 12.26 5.94 18.67
N GLY A 11 12.90 5.52 19.77
CA GLY A 11 13.21 6.31 20.95
C GLY A 11 14.15 7.50 20.75
N GLN A 12 14.71 7.74 19.56
CA GLN A 12 15.51 8.94 19.26
C GLN A 12 14.95 9.86 18.16
N SER A 13 13.69 9.65 17.76
CA SER A 13 13.01 10.27 16.61
C SER A 13 13.65 9.94 15.26
N CYS A 14 12.83 9.56 14.29
CA CYS A 14 13.27 9.38 12.91
C CYS A 14 13.62 10.73 12.28
N GLY A 15 14.33 10.72 11.14
CA GLY A 15 14.66 11.94 10.40
C GLY A 15 13.41 12.63 9.84
N ASP A 16 13.58 13.86 9.35
CA ASP A 16 12.50 14.61 8.70
C ASP A 16 11.92 13.80 7.52
N GLY A 17 10.59 13.72 7.44
CA GLY A 17 9.90 12.94 6.39
C GLY A 17 9.96 11.43 6.59
N GLN A 18 10.24 10.96 7.82
CA GLN A 18 10.22 9.55 8.18
C GLN A 18 9.23 9.28 9.31
N VAL A 19 8.63 8.09 9.28
CA VAL A 19 7.73 7.61 10.32
C VAL A 19 8.31 6.37 10.99
N CYS A 20 8.14 6.32 12.30
CA CYS A 20 8.47 5.15 13.10
C CYS A 20 7.39 4.08 13.00
N ILE A 21 7.77 2.86 12.63
CA ILE A 21 6.90 1.68 12.66
C ILE A 21 7.70 0.47 13.16
N ALA A 22 7.26 -0.15 14.26
CA ALA A 22 7.90 -1.32 14.87
C ALA A 22 9.43 -1.22 15.06
N ASP A 23 9.89 -0.11 15.66
CA ASP A 23 11.30 0.18 15.90
C ASP A 23 12.16 0.40 14.63
N HIS A 24 11.53 0.55 13.47
CA HIS A 24 12.17 0.92 12.21
C HIS A 24 11.65 2.27 11.71
N CYS A 25 12.54 3.08 11.14
CA CYS A 25 12.18 4.32 10.47
C CYS A 25 12.01 4.05 8.97
N TYR A 26 10.86 4.43 8.43
CA TYR A 26 10.54 4.35 7.01
C TYR A 26 10.31 5.75 6.46
N ASP A 27 10.76 6.01 5.23
CA ASP A 27 10.46 7.26 4.55
C ASP A 27 8.96 7.35 4.27
N GLU A 28 8.38 8.53 4.46
CA GLU A 28 6.97 8.76 4.15
C GLU A 28 6.72 8.65 2.64
N ASP A 29 7.70 9.04 1.82
CA ASP A 29 7.65 9.01 0.36
C ASP A 29 8.85 8.26 -0.23
N CYS A 30 8.66 7.65 -1.40
CA CYS A 30 9.76 7.10 -2.18
C CYS A 30 10.44 8.18 -3.03
N ALA A 31 11.70 7.97 -3.37
CA ALA A 31 12.50 8.92 -4.16
C ALA A 31 11.84 9.39 -5.47
N THR A 32 10.97 8.57 -6.06
CA THR A 32 10.29 8.84 -7.33
C THR A 32 8.76 8.90 -7.21
N LYS A 33 8.20 8.62 -6.03
CA LYS A 33 6.75 8.47 -5.84
C LYS A 33 6.34 8.94 -4.45
N ALA A 34 5.40 9.87 -4.41
CA ALA A 34 4.73 10.23 -3.16
C ALA A 34 3.78 9.11 -2.74
N CYS A 35 3.93 8.65 -1.50
CA CYS A 35 3.02 7.67 -0.91
C CYS A 35 1.89 8.39 -0.18
N ARG A 36 0.87 7.64 0.21
CA ARG A 36 -0.26 8.18 0.98
C ARG A 36 0.11 8.32 2.44
N ASP A 37 -0.67 9.11 3.18
CA ASP A 37 -0.52 9.29 4.62
C ASP A 37 -0.62 7.98 5.41
N THR A 38 -1.27 6.94 4.85
CA THR A 38 -1.39 5.60 5.44
C THR A 38 -0.32 4.62 4.95
N GLN A 39 0.61 5.08 4.12
CA GLN A 39 1.68 4.29 3.50
C GLN A 39 3.06 4.85 3.84
N VAL A 40 4.08 4.05 3.57
CA VAL A 40 5.50 4.42 3.63
C VAL A 40 6.23 3.83 2.45
N CYS A 41 7.40 4.37 2.14
CA CYS A 41 8.31 3.76 1.20
C CYS A 41 8.97 2.51 1.81
N LEU A 42 8.73 1.38 1.16
CA LEU A 42 9.41 0.12 1.41
C LEU A 42 9.97 -0.40 0.09
N ASP A 43 11.29 -0.54 -0.01
CA ASP A 43 11.98 -1.04 -1.21
C ASP A 43 11.63 -0.30 -2.53
N GLY A 44 11.29 0.99 -2.43
CA GLY A 44 10.91 1.83 -3.57
C GLY A 44 9.43 1.74 -3.97
N GLU A 45 8.62 1.00 -3.22
CA GLU A 45 7.17 0.92 -3.39
C GLU A 45 6.43 1.43 -2.15
N CYS A 46 5.20 1.93 -2.34
CA CYS A 46 4.38 2.40 -1.23
C CYS A 46 3.68 1.22 -0.57
N ALA A 47 4.12 0.86 0.64
CA ALA A 47 3.52 -0.19 1.46
C ALA A 47 2.64 0.40 2.56
N ALA A 48 1.52 -0.25 2.87
CA ALA A 48 0.64 0.20 3.94
C ALA A 48 1.33 0.08 5.31
N ARG A 49 1.27 1.15 6.13
CA ARG A 49 1.97 1.24 7.43
C ARG A 49 1.57 0.11 8.38
N ASN A 50 0.29 -0.21 8.40
CA ASN A 50 -0.29 -1.30 9.19
C ASN A 50 0.07 -2.70 8.69
N CYS A 51 0.67 -2.84 7.51
CA CYS A 51 1.13 -4.13 7.01
C CYS A 51 2.57 -4.47 7.37
N LEU A 52 3.36 -3.50 7.81
CA LEU A 52 4.76 -3.72 8.18
C LEU A 52 4.92 -4.58 9.45
N THR A 53 3.87 -4.65 10.27
CA THR A 53 3.85 -5.41 11.53
C THR A 53 2.98 -6.66 11.44
N VAL A 54 2.39 -6.94 10.27
CA VAL A 54 1.44 -8.02 10.08
C VAL A 54 2.14 -9.17 9.35
N GLY A 55 2.34 -10.27 10.06
CA GLY A 55 2.84 -11.52 9.49
C GLY A 55 1.72 -12.31 8.82
N CYS A 56 1.45 -12.03 7.55
CA CYS A 56 0.50 -12.84 6.78
C CYS A 56 1.09 -14.21 6.37
N PRO A 57 0.26 -15.28 6.34
CA PRO A 57 0.60 -16.56 5.77
C PRO A 57 1.13 -16.47 4.32
N GLU A 58 1.87 -17.50 3.87
CA GLU A 58 2.49 -17.52 2.53
C GLU A 58 1.48 -17.29 1.38
N ASN A 59 0.25 -17.76 1.52
CA ASN A 59 -0.81 -17.61 0.52
C ASN A 59 -1.69 -16.37 0.72
N GLU A 60 -1.34 -15.53 1.69
CA GLU A 60 -2.05 -14.30 1.98
C GLU A 60 -1.15 -13.09 1.77
N ARG A 61 -1.76 -11.94 1.61
CA ARG A 61 -1.08 -10.66 1.49
C ARG A 61 -1.81 -9.65 2.38
N CYS A 62 -1.01 -8.85 3.07
CA CYS A 62 -1.57 -7.80 3.89
C CYS A 62 -2.09 -6.66 3.02
N VAL A 63 -3.31 -6.23 3.32
CA VAL A 63 -3.95 -5.04 2.77
C VAL A 63 -4.58 -4.30 3.94
N ASP A 64 -4.10 -3.10 4.20
CA ASP A 64 -4.59 -2.23 5.28
C ASP A 64 -4.67 -2.95 6.66
N GLY A 65 -3.62 -3.71 6.99
CA GLY A 65 -3.48 -4.42 8.28
C GLY A 65 -4.24 -5.74 8.36
N LEU A 66 -4.92 -6.15 7.29
CA LEU A 66 -5.68 -7.39 7.19
C LEU A 66 -5.05 -8.32 6.16
N CYS A 67 -4.95 -9.60 6.48
CA CYS A 67 -4.47 -10.60 5.54
C CYS A 67 -5.60 -11.09 4.65
N TYR A 68 -5.42 -10.98 3.34
CA TYR A 68 -6.35 -11.50 2.34
C TYR A 68 -5.67 -12.57 1.49
N PRO A 69 -6.40 -13.63 1.10
CA PRO A 69 -5.86 -14.67 0.24
C PRO A 69 -5.48 -14.10 -1.13
N LYS A 70 -4.40 -14.63 -1.72
CA LYS A 70 -3.94 -14.28 -3.07
C LYS A 70 -4.78 -14.94 -4.17
N ASP A 71 -5.74 -15.79 -3.79
CA ASP A 71 -6.61 -16.52 -4.69
C ASP A 71 -8.09 -16.34 -4.32
N CYS A 72 -8.93 -16.28 -5.34
CA CYS A 72 -10.38 -16.33 -5.23
C CYS A 72 -10.88 -17.71 -5.64
N GLY A 73 -10.79 -18.69 -4.75
CA GLY A 73 -11.30 -20.04 -4.95
C GLY A 73 -10.45 -20.83 -5.95
N THR A 74 -10.85 -20.86 -7.23
CA THR A 74 -10.12 -21.60 -8.28
C THR A 74 -9.20 -20.72 -9.12
N SER A 75 -9.14 -19.42 -8.85
CA SER A 75 -8.37 -18.47 -9.64
C SER A 75 -7.39 -17.71 -8.76
N ASN A 76 -6.09 -17.77 -9.09
CA ASN A 76 -5.10 -16.88 -8.50
C ASN A 76 -5.31 -15.46 -9.02
N CYS A 77 -5.24 -14.49 -8.10
CA CYS A 77 -5.24 -13.09 -8.46
C CYS A 77 -3.90 -12.70 -9.08
N ASP A 78 -3.95 -11.67 -9.93
CA ASP A 78 -2.74 -11.10 -10.53
C ASP A 78 -1.73 -10.66 -9.46
N PRO A 79 -0.43 -10.63 -9.78
CA PRO A 79 0.58 -10.06 -8.89
C PRO A 79 0.18 -8.64 -8.48
N GLY A 80 0.12 -8.37 -7.17
CA GLY A 80 -0.40 -7.07 -6.70
C GLY A 80 -1.85 -7.11 -6.23
N ALA A 81 -2.59 -8.21 -6.43
CA ALA A 81 -3.99 -8.32 -6.05
C ALA A 81 -4.25 -9.40 -4.98
N VAL A 82 -5.38 -9.24 -4.30
CA VAL A 82 -5.90 -10.13 -3.27
C VAL A 82 -7.38 -10.41 -3.49
N CYS A 83 -7.88 -11.48 -2.92
CA CYS A 83 -9.30 -11.81 -2.97
C CYS A 83 -10.08 -11.11 -1.87
N ILE A 84 -10.97 -10.20 -2.27
CA ILE A 84 -11.87 -9.48 -1.38
C ILE A 84 -13.29 -9.70 -1.90
N GLY A 85 -14.16 -10.31 -1.07
CA GLY A 85 -15.56 -10.58 -1.45
C GLY A 85 -15.71 -11.51 -2.68
N GLY A 86 -14.75 -12.41 -2.91
CA GLY A 86 -14.77 -13.34 -4.03
C GLY A 86 -14.28 -12.74 -5.36
N THR A 87 -13.75 -11.52 -5.35
CA THR A 87 -13.18 -10.85 -6.54
C THR A 87 -11.73 -10.45 -6.27
N CYS A 88 -10.87 -10.60 -7.28
CA CYS A 88 -9.49 -10.13 -7.20
C CYS A 88 -9.44 -8.61 -7.29
N GLN A 89 -8.93 -7.97 -6.24
CA GLN A 89 -8.77 -6.52 -6.12
C GLN A 89 -7.31 -6.18 -5.89
N ALA A 90 -6.79 -5.17 -6.56
CA ALA A 90 -5.41 -4.73 -6.34
C ALA A 90 -5.23 -4.23 -4.90
N VAL A 91 -4.10 -4.54 -4.28
CA VAL A 91 -3.76 -4.18 -2.90
C VAL A 91 -3.68 -2.66 -2.74
N ASP A 92 -3.20 -1.97 -3.78
CA ASP A 92 -3.19 -0.50 -3.83
C ASP A 92 -4.61 0.10 -3.80
N CYS A 93 -5.62 -0.70 -4.17
CA CYS A 93 -7.04 -0.34 -4.14
C CYS A 93 -7.74 -0.75 -2.84
N GLY A 94 -7.06 -1.49 -1.96
CA GLY A 94 -7.59 -1.88 -0.67
C GLY A 94 -7.87 -0.66 0.19
N GLY A 95 -9.14 -0.45 0.54
CA GLY A 95 -9.59 0.73 1.31
C GLY A 95 -9.97 1.94 0.45
N ILE A 96 -9.91 1.84 -0.88
CA ILE A 96 -10.43 2.88 -1.77
C ILE A 96 -11.91 2.63 -2.01
N ASP A 97 -12.76 3.54 -1.54
CA ASP A 97 -14.17 3.60 -1.92
C ASP A 97 -14.24 4.16 -3.35
N SER A 98 -13.97 3.32 -4.36
CA SER A 98 -14.27 3.69 -5.74
C SER A 98 -15.78 3.80 -5.85
N GLY A 99 -16.29 5.00 -6.15
CA GLY A 99 -17.73 5.21 -6.29
C GLY A 99 -18.33 4.28 -7.35
N VAL A 100 -19.65 4.14 -7.38
CA VAL A 100 -20.39 3.25 -8.32
C VAL A 100 -20.09 3.47 -9.81
N ALA A 101 -19.34 4.51 -10.16
CA ALA A 101 -18.93 4.85 -11.50
C ALA A 101 -17.40 4.89 -11.68
N GLU A 102 -16.60 4.35 -10.76
CA GLU A 102 -15.14 4.35 -10.80
C GLU A 102 -14.56 2.93 -10.68
N VAL A 103 -13.40 2.72 -11.28
CA VAL A 103 -12.60 1.51 -11.16
C VAL A 103 -11.23 1.91 -10.64
N CYS A 104 -10.77 1.25 -9.59
CA CYS A 104 -9.41 1.43 -9.15
C CYS A 104 -8.43 0.61 -10.00
N VAL A 105 -7.39 1.27 -10.51
CA VAL A 105 -6.31 0.65 -11.27
C VAL A 105 -4.99 1.10 -10.67
N LYS A 106 -4.20 0.16 -10.11
CA LYS A 106 -2.89 0.45 -9.47
C LYS A 106 -2.94 1.51 -8.36
N GLY A 107 -4.06 1.54 -7.62
CA GLY A 107 -4.28 2.49 -6.55
C GLY A 107 -4.93 3.80 -6.98
N ASP A 108 -5.13 4.02 -8.28
CA ASP A 108 -5.78 5.23 -8.77
C ASP A 108 -7.24 4.97 -9.19
N CYS A 109 -8.17 5.81 -8.74
CA CYS A 109 -9.57 5.78 -9.17
C CYS A 109 -9.70 6.37 -10.57
N TYR A 110 -10.21 5.59 -11.51
CA TYR A 110 -10.56 6.04 -12.85
C TYR A 110 -12.06 5.93 -13.07
N PRO A 111 -12.71 6.92 -13.71
CA PRO A 111 -14.11 6.78 -14.08
C PRO A 111 -14.30 5.60 -15.06
N THR A 112 -15.32 4.77 -14.81
CA THR A 112 -15.75 3.64 -15.66
C THR A 112 -16.18 4.07 -17.07
N ARG A 113 -16.42 5.38 -17.28
CA ARG A 113 -16.70 5.99 -18.58
C ARG A 113 -15.83 7.22 -18.75
N CYS A 114 -14.90 7.17 -19.70
CA CYS A 114 -14.09 8.32 -20.08
C CYS A 114 -14.71 8.94 -21.34
N PRO A 115 -15.31 10.14 -21.28
CA PRO A 115 -15.79 10.84 -22.47
C PRO A 115 -14.58 11.36 -23.26
N GLU A 116 -14.12 10.57 -24.24
CA GLU A 116 -13.17 10.90 -25.34
C GLU A 116 -11.85 11.63 -25.02
N GLN A 117 -11.57 11.96 -23.75
CA GLN A 117 -10.34 12.59 -23.29
C GLN A 117 -9.85 11.86 -22.05
N ALA A 118 -8.54 11.61 -22.04
CA ALA A 118 -7.83 10.69 -21.15
C ALA A 118 -8.37 10.68 -19.71
N CYS A 119 -8.64 9.48 -19.20
CA CYS A 119 -9.00 9.29 -17.81
C CYS A 119 -7.84 9.82 -16.93
N ALA A 120 -8.07 10.90 -16.19
CA ALA A 120 -7.16 11.37 -15.16
C ALA A 120 -7.58 10.75 -13.82
N PRO A 121 -6.63 10.34 -12.97
CA PRO A 121 -6.96 9.84 -11.65
C PRO A 121 -7.51 10.98 -10.79
N GLU A 122 -8.72 10.84 -10.30
CA GLU A 122 -9.27 11.79 -9.32
C GLU A 122 -8.67 11.38 -7.97
N ARG A 123 -7.57 12.05 -7.55
CA ARG A 123 -6.94 11.76 -6.25
C ARG A 123 -7.99 12.02 -5.17
N SER A 124 -8.51 10.95 -4.55
CA SER A 124 -9.36 11.05 -3.36
C SER A 124 -8.55 11.79 -2.29
N ALA A 125 -9.01 13.00 -1.98
CA ALA A 125 -8.44 13.89 -0.97
C ALA A 125 -8.71 13.40 0.45
#